data_AF-A0A7S3JSD2-F1
#
_entry.id   AF-A0A7S3JSD2-F1
#
_cell.length_a   1.000
_cell.length_b   1.000
_cell.length_c   1.000
_cell.angle_alpha   90.00
_cell.angle_beta   90.00
_cell.angle_gamma   90.00
#
_symmetry.space_group_name_H-M   'P 1'
#
loop_
_entity.id
_entity.type
_entity.pdbx_description
1 polymer ?
#
loop_
_entity_poly.entity_id
_entity_poly.type
_entity_poly.pdbx_seq_one_letter_code
_entity_poly.pdbx_strand_id
1 'polypeptide(L)'
;SPARNHTVDMLTLLTLTRRSSILLSQTVVRSYSEEGRKLPQELRSMMRDDWGAGLSYMEAMKNAVASENAERLKRKLPEDLGIREKKIYDQIIESRGKTGKVSGFDIKDNDGSLRGPWNAMISSSPEIGACIERLAHACRHNNSCPAELYECGILVIAAKKRSNFEWFAHEKIALKVGVQPETIDDIRQLRFHNPRGASDAQKALILYTDELDRTHRISDSTHSAALAALNHSEKKLVDFVWTIGLYSQIAFILNAFNVPLPKDAPNPSFLPNS
;
A
#
# COMPACT_ATOMS: atom_id res chain seq x y z
N SER A 1 25.22 -10.19 50.55
CA SER A 1 25.01 -11.20 49.49
C SER A 1 23.70 -10.90 48.79
N PRO A 2 23.71 -10.46 47.51
CA PRO A 2 22.57 -9.77 46.89
C PRO A 2 21.58 -10.68 46.13
N ALA A 3 21.67 -12.00 46.27
CA ALA A 3 20.90 -12.95 45.44
C ALA A 3 19.43 -13.19 45.87
N ARG A 4 18.90 -12.48 46.89
CA ARG A 4 17.52 -12.71 47.39
C ARG A 4 16.48 -11.65 46.98
N ASN A 5 16.88 -10.60 46.25
CA ASN A 5 15.95 -9.52 45.86
C ASN A 5 15.39 -9.60 44.43
N HIS A 6 15.85 -10.54 43.58
CA HIS A 6 15.40 -10.60 42.18
C HIS A 6 14.21 -11.55 41.92
N THR A 7 13.95 -12.51 42.80
CA THR A 7 12.90 -13.51 42.60
C THR A 7 11.50 -13.00 42.96
N VAL A 8 11.42 -12.04 43.89
CA VAL A 8 10.14 -11.45 44.33
C VAL A 8 9.61 -10.42 43.32
N ASP A 9 10.50 -9.82 42.52
CA ASP A 9 10.16 -8.80 41.54
C ASP A 9 9.54 -9.39 40.25
N MET A 10 10.02 -10.56 39.79
CA MET A 10 9.44 -11.23 38.61
C MET A 10 8.05 -11.84 38.86
N LEU A 11 7.76 -12.30 40.08
CA LEU A 11 6.43 -12.81 40.44
C LEU A 11 5.38 -11.69 40.51
N THR A 12 5.79 -10.48 40.87
CA THR A 12 4.91 -9.30 40.94
C THR A 12 4.61 -8.73 39.54
N LEU A 13 5.56 -8.86 38.59
CA LEU A 13 5.36 -8.49 37.19
C LEU A 13 4.39 -9.41 36.43
N LEU A 14 4.21 -10.66 36.88
CA LEU A 14 3.33 -11.64 36.23
C LEU A 14 1.82 -11.38 36.45
N THR A 15 1.46 -10.57 37.45
CA THR A 15 0.05 -10.27 37.78
C THR A 15 -0.55 -9.08 37.04
N LEU A 16 0.24 -8.30 36.29
CA LEU A 16 -0.27 -7.12 35.58
C LEU A 16 -0.27 -7.34 34.05
N THR A 17 -1.44 -7.77 33.57
CA THR A 17 -1.89 -7.95 32.17
C THR A 17 -1.37 -9.18 31.42
N ARG A 18 -2.32 -10.03 30.98
CA ARG A 18 -2.13 -11.27 30.17
C ARG A 18 -1.30 -11.12 28.88
N ARG A 19 -0.99 -9.90 28.42
CA ARG A 19 -0.13 -9.68 27.24
C ARG A 19 1.36 -9.72 27.57
N SER A 20 1.74 -9.46 28.82
CA SER A 20 3.16 -9.42 29.25
C SER A 20 3.75 -10.81 29.54
N SER A 21 2.90 -11.81 29.83
CA SER A 21 3.35 -13.16 30.20
C SER A 21 3.93 -13.98 29.03
N ILE A 22 3.50 -13.72 27.79
CA ILE A 22 3.88 -14.51 26.60
C ILE A 22 5.21 -14.05 26.00
N LEU A 23 5.48 -12.75 25.94
CA LEU A 23 6.80 -12.25 25.51
C LEU A 23 7.90 -12.61 26.53
N LEU A 24 7.55 -12.58 27.83
CA LEU A 24 8.43 -13.07 28.88
C LEU A 24 8.69 -14.58 28.72
N SER A 25 7.70 -15.40 28.39
CA SER A 25 7.89 -16.85 28.28
C SER A 25 8.83 -17.25 27.13
N GLN A 26 8.74 -16.60 25.97
CA GLN A 26 9.65 -16.87 24.85
C GLN A 26 11.10 -16.44 25.16
N THR A 27 11.27 -15.28 25.81
CA THR A 27 12.58 -14.76 26.19
C THR A 27 13.24 -15.63 27.27
N VAL A 28 12.46 -16.08 28.26
CA VAL A 28 12.94 -16.96 29.35
C VAL A 28 13.31 -18.35 28.82
N VAL A 29 12.49 -18.95 27.95
CA VAL A 29 12.81 -20.27 27.34
C VAL A 29 14.10 -20.21 26.52
N ARG A 30 14.28 -19.13 25.75
CA ARG A 30 15.47 -18.93 24.92
C ARG A 30 16.75 -18.77 25.77
N SER A 31 16.70 -17.98 26.83
CA SER A 31 17.83 -17.81 27.76
C SER A 31 18.27 -19.14 28.41
N TYR A 32 17.32 -19.98 28.86
CA TYR A 32 17.67 -21.29 29.45
C TYR A 32 18.27 -22.25 28.40
N SER A 33 17.77 -22.22 27.17
CA SER A 33 18.30 -23.03 26.07
C SER A 33 19.72 -22.60 25.66
N GLU A 34 19.97 -21.29 25.57
CA GLU A 34 21.28 -20.73 25.21
C GLU A 34 22.34 -21.03 26.29
N GLU A 35 21.92 -21.15 27.55
CA GLU A 35 22.80 -21.53 28.67
C GLU A 35 22.90 -23.05 28.91
N GLY A 36 22.27 -23.88 28.08
CA GLY A 36 22.27 -25.33 28.24
C GLY A 36 21.56 -25.83 29.51
N ARG A 37 20.78 -24.97 30.16
CA ARG A 37 20.07 -25.29 31.42
C ARG A 37 18.68 -25.83 31.14
N LYS A 38 18.26 -26.83 31.91
CA LYS A 38 16.90 -27.33 31.89
C LYS A 38 15.98 -26.37 32.63
N LEU A 39 14.84 -26.02 32.02
CA LEU A 39 13.78 -25.25 32.69
C LEU A 39 13.33 -25.96 33.98
N PRO A 40 13.18 -25.25 35.11
CA PRO A 40 12.63 -25.76 36.37
C PRO A 40 11.25 -26.41 36.21
N GLN A 41 10.93 -27.38 37.06
CA GLN A 41 9.71 -28.17 36.94
C GLN A 41 8.44 -27.34 37.15
N GLU A 42 8.47 -26.32 38.02
CA GLU A 42 7.32 -25.42 38.24
C GLU A 42 7.02 -24.55 37.00
N LEU A 43 8.06 -24.08 36.29
CA LEU A 43 7.89 -23.34 35.03
C LEU A 43 7.38 -24.25 33.91
N ARG A 44 7.83 -25.52 33.86
CA ARG A 44 7.31 -26.51 32.91
C ARG A 44 5.86 -26.90 33.16
N SER A 45 5.37 -26.87 34.39
CA SER A 45 3.95 -27.09 34.67
C SER A 45 3.13 -25.86 34.28
N MET A 46 3.58 -24.65 34.61
CA MET A 46 2.90 -23.40 34.23
C MET A 46 2.75 -23.26 32.71
N MET A 47 3.76 -23.66 31.94
CA MET A 47 3.74 -23.60 30.47
C MET A 47 2.89 -24.69 29.81
N ARG A 48 2.61 -25.82 30.49
CA ARG A 48 1.81 -26.92 29.94
C ARG A 48 0.31 -26.59 29.90
N ASP A 49 -0.17 -25.85 30.88
CA ASP A 49 -1.57 -25.41 30.93
C ASP A 49 -1.85 -24.28 29.91
N ASP A 50 -0.82 -23.50 29.55
CA ASP A 50 -0.91 -22.41 28.56
C ASP A 50 -0.66 -22.85 27.09
N TRP A 51 -0.08 -24.03 26.82
CA TRP A 51 0.28 -24.42 25.44
C TRP A 51 -0.93 -24.74 24.54
N GLY A 52 -2.02 -25.25 25.11
CA GLY A 52 -3.29 -25.44 24.39
C GLY A 52 -3.94 -24.10 24.01
N ALA A 53 -3.84 -23.10 24.88
CA ALA A 53 -4.24 -21.72 24.59
C ALA A 53 -3.27 -21.04 23.62
N GLY A 54 -1.98 -21.37 23.65
CA GLY A 54 -0.95 -20.86 22.76
C GLY A 54 -1.11 -21.30 21.30
N LEU A 55 -1.47 -22.56 21.05
CA LEU A 55 -1.81 -23.04 19.69
C LEU A 55 -3.12 -22.41 19.18
N SER A 56 -4.16 -22.38 20.02
CA SER A 56 -5.42 -21.68 19.71
C SER A 56 -5.22 -20.19 19.47
N TYR A 57 -4.29 -19.54 20.18
CA TYR A 57 -3.93 -18.14 20.01
C TYR A 57 -3.08 -17.91 18.75
N MET A 58 -2.12 -18.79 18.44
CA MET A 58 -1.35 -18.72 17.20
C MET A 58 -2.24 -18.97 15.97
N GLU A 59 -3.22 -19.85 16.08
CA GLU A 59 -4.21 -20.11 15.03
C GLU A 59 -5.22 -18.98 14.94
N ALA A 60 -5.66 -18.41 16.07
CA ALA A 60 -6.46 -17.18 16.10
C ALA A 60 -5.67 -15.97 15.56
N MET A 61 -4.36 -15.88 15.79
CA MET A 61 -3.49 -14.85 15.21
C MET A 61 -3.28 -15.08 13.72
N LYS A 62 -3.07 -16.32 13.27
CA LYS A 62 -3.02 -16.65 11.83
C LYS A 62 -4.35 -16.31 11.15
N ASN A 63 -5.47 -16.63 11.78
CA ASN A 63 -6.80 -16.30 11.28
C ASN A 63 -7.09 -14.79 11.36
N ALA A 64 -6.62 -14.10 12.40
CA ALA A 64 -6.73 -12.65 12.53
C ALA A 64 -5.89 -11.93 11.47
N VAL A 65 -4.63 -12.34 11.28
CA VAL A 65 -3.74 -11.83 10.22
C VAL A 65 -4.30 -12.16 8.83
N ALA A 66 -4.82 -13.38 8.62
CA ALA A 66 -5.50 -13.74 7.38
C ALA A 66 -6.78 -12.92 7.16
N SER A 67 -7.51 -12.55 8.22
CA SER A 67 -8.68 -11.67 8.14
C SER A 67 -8.32 -10.20 7.96
N GLU A 68 -7.20 -9.75 8.53
CA GLU A 68 -6.65 -8.39 8.37
C GLU A 68 -6.14 -8.18 6.94
N ASN A 69 -5.59 -9.24 6.33
CA ASN A 69 -5.04 -9.26 4.98
C ASN A 69 -6.03 -9.76 3.91
N ALA A 70 -7.27 -10.09 4.27
CA ALA A 70 -8.30 -10.42 3.30
C ALA A 70 -8.80 -9.16 2.56
N GLU A 71 -9.10 -9.31 1.27
CA GLU A 71 -9.83 -8.28 0.53
C GLU A 71 -11.16 -8.01 1.26
N ARG A 72 -11.41 -6.76 1.64
CA ARG A 72 -12.56 -6.39 2.47
C ARG A 72 -13.85 -6.27 1.69
N LEU A 73 -13.74 -6.15 0.37
CA LEU A 73 -14.88 -6.01 -0.53
C LEU A 73 -15.10 -7.32 -1.29
N LYS A 74 -16.32 -7.85 -1.22
CA LYS A 74 -16.70 -9.01 -2.04
C LYS A 74 -16.56 -8.63 -3.52
N ARG A 75 -15.91 -9.49 -4.29
CA ARG A 75 -15.82 -9.31 -5.74
C ARG A 75 -17.17 -9.57 -6.40
N LYS A 76 -17.57 -8.67 -7.31
CA LYS A 76 -18.73 -8.84 -8.16
C LYS A 76 -18.32 -9.63 -9.42
N LEU A 77 -19.04 -10.71 -9.69
CA LEU A 77 -18.90 -11.49 -10.91
C LEU A 77 -19.76 -10.88 -12.02
N PRO A 78 -19.37 -11.02 -13.31
CA PRO A 78 -20.14 -10.46 -14.43
C PRO A 78 -21.61 -10.88 -14.46
N GLU A 79 -21.92 -12.11 -14.07
CA GLU A 79 -23.29 -12.65 -13.98
C GLU A 79 -24.14 -12.04 -12.86
N ASP A 80 -23.50 -11.46 -11.84
CA ASP A 80 -24.16 -10.84 -10.69
C ASP A 80 -24.37 -9.32 -10.87
N LEU A 81 -23.94 -8.75 -12.01
CA LEU A 81 -24.01 -7.31 -12.24
C LEU A 81 -25.40 -6.85 -12.64
N GLY A 82 -25.93 -5.88 -11.89
CA GLY A 82 -27.12 -5.13 -12.32
C GLY A 82 -26.83 -4.30 -13.58
N ILE A 83 -27.88 -3.86 -14.28
CA ILE A 83 -27.78 -3.12 -15.56
C ILE A 83 -26.80 -1.92 -15.47
N ARG A 84 -26.84 -1.16 -14.38
CA ARG A 84 -25.97 0.02 -14.19
C ARG A 84 -24.51 -0.37 -13.94
N GLU A 85 -24.28 -1.38 -13.13
CA GLU A 85 -22.95 -1.88 -12.80
C GLU A 85 -22.29 -2.48 -14.05
N LYS A 86 -23.07 -3.25 -14.83
CA LYS A 86 -22.63 -3.82 -16.10
C LYS A 86 -22.20 -2.76 -17.10
N LYS A 87 -22.94 -1.65 -17.21
CA LYS A 87 -22.55 -0.54 -18.10
C LYS A 87 -21.16 0.01 -17.76
N ILE A 88 -20.83 0.14 -16.49
CA ILE A 88 -19.53 0.66 -16.06
C ILE A 88 -18.44 -0.37 -16.21
N TYR A 89 -18.75 -1.62 -15.85
CA TYR A 89 -17.86 -2.74 -16.10
C TYR A 89 -17.44 -2.76 -17.58
N ASP A 90 -18.41 -2.71 -18.50
CA ASP A 90 -18.14 -2.72 -19.95
C ASP A 90 -17.30 -1.48 -20.36
N GLN A 91 -17.63 -0.28 -19.85
CA GLN A 91 -16.85 0.94 -20.09
C GLN A 91 -15.40 0.85 -19.59
N ILE A 92 -15.17 0.28 -18.40
CA ILE A 92 -13.83 0.07 -17.84
C ILE A 92 -13.05 -0.90 -18.72
N ILE A 93 -13.67 -1.98 -19.19
CA ILE A 93 -13.00 -2.93 -20.10
C ILE A 93 -12.65 -2.26 -21.43
N GLU A 94 -13.60 -1.53 -22.03
CA GLU A 94 -13.43 -0.83 -23.30
C GLU A 94 -12.35 0.25 -23.23
N SER A 95 -12.27 1.01 -22.12
CA SER A 95 -11.27 2.07 -21.93
C SER A 95 -9.83 1.56 -21.95
N ARG A 96 -9.62 0.24 -21.79
CA ARG A 96 -8.30 -0.42 -21.81
C ARG A 96 -7.99 -1.14 -23.12
N GLY A 97 -8.82 -0.94 -24.14
CA GLY A 97 -8.61 -1.48 -25.49
C GLY A 97 -8.74 -3.00 -25.59
N LYS A 98 -8.45 -3.55 -26.78
CA LYS A 98 -8.69 -4.97 -27.13
C LYS A 98 -7.89 -5.98 -26.29
N THR A 99 -6.82 -5.55 -25.61
CA THR A 99 -5.96 -6.46 -24.84
C THR A 99 -6.40 -6.63 -23.39
N GLY A 100 -7.22 -5.72 -22.84
CA GLY A 100 -7.59 -5.74 -21.41
C GLY A 100 -6.41 -5.62 -20.44
N LYS A 101 -5.23 -5.21 -20.94
CA LYS A 101 -3.98 -5.15 -20.19
C LYS A 101 -3.66 -3.70 -19.80
N VAL A 102 -3.54 -3.46 -18.50
CA VAL A 102 -2.98 -2.21 -17.96
C VAL A 102 -1.62 -2.56 -17.39
N SER A 103 -0.57 -1.82 -17.75
CA SER A 103 0.77 -1.98 -17.14
C SER A 103 1.34 -3.41 -17.11
N GLY A 104 0.91 -4.29 -18.02
CA GLY A 104 1.34 -5.69 -18.03
C GLY A 104 0.64 -6.61 -17.04
N PHE A 105 -0.57 -6.27 -16.59
CA PHE A 105 -1.49 -7.19 -15.91
C PHE A 105 -2.90 -7.11 -16.53
N ASP A 106 -3.66 -8.20 -16.41
CA ASP A 106 -5.04 -8.27 -16.89
C ASP A 106 -5.98 -7.63 -15.85
N ILE A 107 -6.83 -6.71 -16.31
CA ILE A 107 -7.82 -6.04 -15.43
C ILE A 107 -8.91 -6.98 -14.93
N LYS A 108 -9.08 -8.14 -15.58
CA LYS A 108 -9.97 -9.21 -15.16
C LYS A 108 -9.20 -10.33 -14.47
N ASP A 109 -9.80 -10.91 -13.45
CA ASP A 109 -9.40 -12.22 -12.94
C ASP A 109 -9.99 -13.35 -13.83
N ASN A 110 -9.60 -14.59 -13.57
CA ASN A 110 -10.03 -15.76 -14.35
C ASN A 110 -11.55 -15.99 -14.29
N ASP A 111 -12.19 -15.56 -13.20
CA ASP A 111 -13.64 -15.60 -13.00
C ASP A 111 -14.38 -14.38 -13.61
N GLY A 112 -13.64 -13.47 -14.26
CA GLY A 112 -14.19 -12.25 -14.86
C GLY A 112 -14.39 -11.09 -13.88
N SER A 113 -14.14 -11.26 -12.58
CA SER A 113 -14.14 -10.14 -11.63
C SER A 113 -13.04 -9.12 -11.96
N LEU A 114 -13.28 -7.85 -11.64
CA LEU A 114 -12.28 -6.80 -11.86
C LEU A 114 -11.22 -6.79 -10.75
N ARG A 115 -9.94 -6.64 -11.14
CA ARG A 115 -8.82 -6.41 -10.22
C ARG A 115 -8.69 -4.92 -9.86
N GLY A 116 -7.83 -4.58 -8.90
CA GLY A 116 -7.50 -3.18 -8.63
C GLY A 116 -8.69 -2.36 -8.10
N PRO A 117 -8.74 -1.05 -8.37
CA PRO A 117 -9.73 -0.18 -7.74
C PRO A 117 -11.14 -0.37 -8.32
N TRP A 118 -11.26 -1.05 -9.47
CA TRP A 118 -12.51 -1.08 -10.24
C TRP A 118 -13.62 -1.90 -9.58
N ASN A 119 -13.31 -2.97 -8.85
CA ASN A 119 -14.32 -3.70 -8.08
C ASN A 119 -15.03 -2.76 -7.08
N ALA A 120 -14.30 -1.87 -6.42
CA ALA A 120 -14.88 -0.86 -5.53
C ALA A 120 -15.69 0.20 -6.28
N MET A 121 -15.27 0.60 -7.48
CA MET A 121 -16.00 1.55 -8.32
C MET A 121 -17.36 1.01 -8.79
N ILE A 122 -17.47 -0.30 -9.05
CA ILE A 122 -18.74 -0.92 -9.46
C ILE A 122 -19.59 -1.42 -8.28
N SER A 123 -18.99 -1.59 -7.09
CA SER A 123 -19.70 -2.10 -5.91
C SER A 123 -20.45 -1.03 -5.11
N SER A 124 -20.19 0.25 -5.39
CA SER A 124 -20.87 1.40 -4.78
C SER A 124 -21.80 2.08 -5.80
N SER A 125 -22.12 3.36 -5.60
CA SER A 125 -22.88 4.15 -6.58
C SER A 125 -22.17 4.16 -7.94
N PRO A 126 -22.71 3.45 -8.96
CA PRO A 126 -22.06 3.34 -10.26
C PRO A 126 -21.71 4.73 -10.84
N GLU A 127 -22.58 5.71 -10.64
CA GLU A 127 -22.39 7.07 -11.13
C GLU A 127 -21.09 7.73 -10.63
N ILE A 128 -20.69 7.46 -9.38
CA ILE A 128 -19.43 7.95 -8.79
C ILE A 128 -18.25 7.22 -9.44
N GLY A 129 -18.30 5.89 -9.53
CA GLY A 129 -17.28 5.08 -10.18
C GLY A 129 -17.03 5.52 -11.64
N ALA A 130 -18.10 5.81 -12.38
CA ALA A 130 -18.00 6.32 -13.74
C ALA A 130 -17.34 7.71 -13.81
N CYS A 131 -17.62 8.61 -12.85
CA CYS A 131 -16.94 9.90 -12.77
C CYS A 131 -15.44 9.75 -12.52
N ILE A 132 -15.06 8.87 -11.59
CA ILE A 132 -13.66 8.61 -11.26
C ILE A 132 -12.93 8.01 -12.47
N GLU A 133 -13.52 7.01 -13.14
CA GLU A 133 -12.88 6.41 -14.33
C GLU A 133 -12.75 7.42 -15.48
N ARG A 134 -13.72 8.32 -15.68
CA ARG A 134 -13.60 9.41 -16.69
C ARG A 134 -12.46 10.37 -16.36
N LEU A 135 -12.34 10.79 -15.10
CA LEU A 135 -11.22 11.63 -14.66
C LEU A 135 -9.90 10.89 -14.86
N ALA A 136 -9.85 9.61 -14.48
CA ALA A 136 -8.66 8.79 -14.62
C ALA A 136 -8.26 8.60 -16.10
N HIS A 137 -9.23 8.41 -16.98
CA HIS A 137 -8.99 8.36 -18.42
C HIS A 137 -8.42 9.69 -18.93
N ALA A 138 -9.02 10.82 -18.54
CA ALA A 138 -8.52 12.14 -18.93
C ALA A 138 -7.08 12.40 -18.42
N CYS A 139 -6.76 12.04 -17.18
CA CYS A 139 -5.41 12.16 -16.62
C CYS A 139 -4.36 11.30 -17.33
N ARG A 140 -4.75 10.22 -18.02
CA ARG A 140 -3.81 9.36 -18.78
C ARG A 140 -3.70 9.72 -20.26
N HIS A 141 -4.79 10.18 -20.87
CA HIS A 141 -4.86 10.36 -22.33
C HIS A 141 -4.99 11.83 -22.79
N ASN A 142 -5.37 12.74 -21.89
CA ASN A 142 -5.64 14.14 -22.20
C ASN A 142 -4.83 15.11 -21.31
N ASN A 143 -3.75 14.60 -20.70
CA ASN A 143 -2.91 15.34 -19.76
C ASN A 143 -1.81 16.12 -20.49
N SER A 144 -1.69 17.42 -20.19
CA SER A 144 -0.64 18.26 -20.76
C SER A 144 0.69 18.19 -20.00
N CYS A 145 0.67 17.69 -18.76
CA CYS A 145 1.90 17.34 -18.04
C CYS A 145 2.55 16.12 -18.71
N PRO A 146 3.85 16.17 -19.02
CA PRO A 146 4.58 15.02 -19.56
C PRO A 146 4.49 13.79 -18.65
N ALA A 147 4.41 12.60 -19.24
CA ALA A 147 4.17 11.35 -18.52
C ALA A 147 5.29 10.99 -17.54
N GLU A 148 6.54 11.22 -17.94
CA GLU A 148 7.71 11.04 -17.10
C GLU A 148 7.73 11.93 -15.85
N LEU A 149 6.96 13.02 -15.84
CA LEU A 149 6.83 13.92 -14.69
C LEU A 149 5.63 13.53 -13.82
N TYR A 150 4.45 13.30 -14.40
CA TYR A 150 3.29 12.94 -13.59
C TYR A 150 3.41 11.54 -12.97
N GLU A 151 4.07 10.58 -13.63
CA GLU A 151 4.31 9.24 -13.06
C GLU A 151 5.22 9.31 -11.83
N CYS A 152 6.15 10.26 -11.76
CA CYS A 152 6.93 10.49 -10.54
C CYS A 152 6.03 10.92 -9.37
N GLY A 153 5.06 11.80 -9.61
CA GLY A 153 4.07 12.20 -8.60
C GLY A 153 3.20 11.02 -8.14
N ILE A 154 2.76 10.16 -9.07
CA ILE A 154 1.98 8.96 -8.74
C ILE A 154 2.80 8.01 -7.85
N LEU A 155 4.06 7.74 -8.18
CA LEU A 155 4.92 6.88 -7.36
C LEU A 155 5.19 7.48 -5.98
N VAL A 156 5.33 8.80 -5.85
CA VAL A 156 5.45 9.46 -4.54
C VAL A 156 4.19 9.21 -3.70
N ILE A 157 2.99 9.39 -4.26
CA ILE A 157 1.74 9.10 -3.55
C ILE A 157 1.67 7.62 -3.15
N ALA A 158 1.94 6.70 -4.08
CA ALA A 158 1.91 5.27 -3.81
C ALA A 158 2.86 4.87 -2.67
N ALA A 159 4.09 5.40 -2.66
CA ALA A 159 5.06 5.13 -1.59
C ALA A 159 4.61 5.74 -0.24
N LYS A 160 4.18 7.01 -0.21
CA LYS A 160 3.76 7.70 1.02
C LYS A 160 2.50 7.09 1.63
N LYS A 161 1.56 6.67 0.79
CA LYS A 161 0.33 5.98 1.20
C LYS A 161 0.51 4.48 1.38
N ARG A 162 1.69 3.92 1.09
CA ARG A 162 1.97 2.48 1.17
C ARG A 162 1.01 1.63 0.30
N SER A 163 0.61 2.17 -0.85
CA SER A 163 -0.34 1.53 -1.77
C SER A 163 0.39 0.53 -2.67
N ASN A 164 0.40 -0.74 -2.27
CA ASN A 164 1.08 -1.81 -3.00
C ASN A 164 0.56 -1.96 -4.44
N PHE A 165 -0.76 -1.95 -4.63
CA PHE A 165 -1.36 -2.14 -5.96
C PHE A 165 -1.03 -0.97 -6.89
N GLU A 166 -1.11 0.26 -6.39
CA GLU A 166 -0.79 1.46 -7.18
C GLU A 166 0.67 1.46 -7.59
N TRP A 167 1.58 1.16 -6.66
CA TRP A 167 2.99 1.03 -6.97
C TRP A 167 3.25 -0.04 -8.03
N PHE A 168 2.70 -1.24 -7.84
CA PHE A 168 2.83 -2.34 -8.80
C PHE A 168 2.38 -1.94 -10.20
N ALA A 169 1.26 -1.22 -10.31
CA ALA A 169 0.72 -0.77 -11.59
C ALA A 169 1.56 0.34 -12.23
N HIS A 170 2.10 1.27 -11.44
CA HIS A 170 2.74 2.47 -11.95
C HIS A 170 4.25 2.37 -12.11
N GLU A 171 4.94 1.51 -11.36
CA GLU A 171 6.39 1.31 -11.53
C GLU A 171 6.74 0.94 -12.98
N LYS A 172 6.00 -0.01 -13.56
CA LYS A 172 6.20 -0.43 -14.95
C LYS A 172 5.88 0.67 -15.96
N ILE A 173 4.97 1.59 -15.64
CA ILE A 173 4.66 2.72 -16.51
C ILE A 173 5.78 3.75 -16.44
N ALA A 174 6.18 4.13 -15.22
CA ALA A 174 7.28 5.07 -14.96
C ALA A 174 8.55 4.66 -15.72
N LEU A 175 8.93 3.38 -15.66
CA LEU A 175 10.06 2.84 -16.43
C LEU A 175 9.87 3.04 -17.95
N LYS A 176 8.69 2.73 -18.48
CA LYS A 176 8.40 2.84 -19.92
C LYS A 176 8.42 4.27 -20.44
N VAL A 177 8.03 5.24 -19.61
CA VAL A 177 8.02 6.66 -19.98
C VAL A 177 9.36 7.35 -19.70
N GLY A 178 10.37 6.63 -19.19
CA GLY A 178 11.74 7.11 -19.07
C GLY A 178 12.17 7.55 -17.66
N VAL A 179 11.41 7.22 -16.62
CA VAL A 179 11.88 7.40 -15.24
C VAL A 179 12.97 6.35 -14.95
N GLN A 180 14.13 6.80 -14.48
CA GLN A 180 15.27 5.91 -14.23
C GLN A 180 15.00 4.95 -13.06
N PRO A 181 15.50 3.70 -13.10
CA PRO A 181 15.35 2.74 -12.01
C PRO A 181 15.83 3.28 -10.66
N GLU A 182 16.95 4.01 -10.64
CA GLU A 182 17.51 4.59 -9.42
C GLU A 182 16.61 5.69 -8.83
N THR A 183 15.90 6.45 -9.68
CA THR A 183 14.89 7.43 -9.26
C THR A 183 13.73 6.72 -8.58
N ILE A 184 13.22 5.64 -9.19
CA ILE A 184 12.12 4.84 -8.65
C ILE A 184 12.51 4.22 -7.31
N ASP A 185 13.73 3.68 -7.20
CA ASP A 185 14.25 3.12 -5.96
C ASP A 185 14.37 4.15 -4.84
N ASP A 186 14.78 5.38 -5.16
CA ASP A 186 14.84 6.47 -4.20
C ASP A 186 13.44 6.93 -3.77
N ILE A 187 12.47 7.00 -4.70
CA ILE A 187 11.07 7.27 -4.37
C ILE A 187 10.52 6.17 -3.44
N ARG A 188 10.78 4.90 -3.74
CA ARG A 188 10.34 3.74 -2.92
C ARG A 188 10.81 3.87 -1.48
N GLN A 189 12.05 4.34 -1.31
CA GLN A 189 12.70 4.50 -0.01
C GLN A 189 12.44 5.87 0.64
N LEU A 190 11.49 6.65 0.09
CA LEU A 190 11.10 7.97 0.55
C LEU A 190 12.26 9.00 0.56
N ARG A 191 13.24 8.83 -0.33
CA ARG A 191 14.39 9.74 -0.52
C ARG A 191 14.11 10.79 -1.59
N PHE A 192 13.25 11.76 -1.25
CA PHE A 192 12.76 12.74 -2.22
C PHE A 192 13.67 13.97 -2.44
N HIS A 193 14.59 14.26 -1.53
CA HIS A 193 15.36 15.52 -1.58
C HIS A 193 16.34 15.59 -2.76
N ASN A 194 16.88 14.44 -3.20
CA ASN A 194 17.75 14.37 -4.37
C ASN A 194 17.80 12.92 -4.93
N PRO A 195 16.72 12.46 -5.56
CA PRO A 195 16.69 11.13 -6.16
C PRO A 195 17.72 11.01 -7.28
N ARG A 196 18.48 9.91 -7.26
CA ARG A 196 19.51 9.57 -8.25
C ARG A 196 18.87 9.33 -9.60
N GLY A 197 19.52 9.79 -10.67
CA GLY A 197 19.02 9.63 -12.04
C GLY A 197 17.84 10.53 -12.42
N ALA A 198 17.27 11.29 -11.48
CA ALA A 198 16.19 12.20 -11.76
C ALA A 198 16.69 13.48 -12.46
N SER A 199 15.97 13.92 -13.49
CA SER A 199 16.15 15.26 -14.06
C SER A 199 15.69 16.34 -13.07
N ASP A 200 16.11 17.58 -13.27
CA ASP A 200 15.70 18.68 -12.41
C ASP A 200 14.18 18.89 -12.42
N ALA A 201 13.52 18.65 -13.57
CA ALA A 201 12.08 18.68 -13.67
C ALA A 201 11.40 17.57 -12.85
N GLN A 202 11.94 16.34 -12.88
CA GLN A 202 11.45 15.24 -12.05
C GLN A 202 11.62 15.56 -10.56
N LYS A 203 12.79 16.06 -10.14
CA LYS A 203 13.04 16.46 -8.74
C LYS A 203 12.05 17.51 -8.27
N ALA A 204 11.78 18.54 -9.08
CA ALA A 204 10.82 19.58 -8.74
C ALA A 204 9.41 19.01 -8.48
N LEU A 205 8.94 18.10 -9.34
CA LEU A 205 7.59 17.54 -9.21
C LEU A 205 7.48 16.47 -8.11
N ILE A 206 8.57 15.73 -7.85
CA ILE A 206 8.69 14.83 -6.69
C ILE A 206 8.57 15.62 -5.39
N LEU A 207 9.32 16.71 -5.26
CA LEU A 207 9.28 17.59 -4.08
C LEU A 207 7.94 18.29 -3.93
N TYR A 208 7.35 18.78 -5.02
CA TYR A 208 6.00 19.35 -5.02
C TYR A 208 4.98 18.34 -4.47
N THR A 209 5.03 17.09 -4.95
CA THR A 209 4.12 16.05 -4.46
C THR A 209 4.36 15.71 -2.99
N ASP A 210 5.62 15.57 -2.57
CA ASP A 210 5.95 15.30 -1.16
C ASP A 210 5.40 16.38 -0.24
N GLU A 211 5.66 17.66 -0.57
CA GLU A 211 5.27 18.80 0.24
C GLU A 211 3.74 18.93 0.32
N LEU A 212 3.05 18.83 -0.82
CA LEU A 212 1.59 18.91 -0.85
C LEU A 212 0.95 17.79 -0.02
N ASP A 213 1.42 16.55 -0.16
CA ASP A 213 0.86 15.42 0.60
C ASP A 213 1.17 15.52 2.09
N ARG A 214 2.36 16.02 2.47
CA ARG A 214 2.81 16.11 3.86
C ARG A 214 2.20 17.29 4.61
N THR A 215 2.04 18.42 3.95
CA THR A 215 1.70 19.70 4.60
C THR A 215 0.31 20.22 4.21
N HIS A 216 -0.31 19.64 3.18
CA HIS A 216 -1.58 20.09 2.60
C HIS A 216 -1.54 21.54 2.07
N ARG A 217 -0.33 22.09 1.91
CA ARG A 217 -0.03 23.41 1.36
C ARG A 217 1.21 23.29 0.49
N ILE A 218 1.46 24.33 -0.30
CA ILE A 218 2.67 24.46 -1.11
C ILE A 218 3.22 25.85 -0.87
N SER A 219 4.52 25.92 -0.58
CA SER A 219 5.28 27.16 -0.52
C SER A 219 5.49 27.79 -1.90
N ASP A 220 5.66 29.11 -1.94
CA ASP A 220 5.89 29.87 -3.17
C ASP A 220 7.16 29.41 -3.91
N SER A 221 8.20 29.02 -3.16
CA SER A 221 9.45 28.49 -3.74
C SER A 221 9.20 27.17 -4.47
N THR A 222 8.47 26.23 -3.86
CA THR A 222 8.15 24.94 -4.48
C THR A 222 7.21 25.11 -5.66
N HIS A 223 6.24 26.03 -5.56
CA HIS A 223 5.35 26.36 -6.67
C HIS A 223 6.12 26.92 -7.87
N SER A 224 7.01 27.89 -7.63
CA SER A 224 7.80 28.53 -8.68
C SER A 224 8.76 27.55 -9.36
N ALA A 225 9.39 26.65 -8.58
CA ALA A 225 10.26 25.60 -9.12
C ALA A 225 9.49 24.60 -10.00
N ALA A 226 8.29 24.18 -9.58
CA ALA A 226 7.44 23.29 -10.39
C ALA A 226 6.95 23.97 -11.67
N LEU A 227 6.58 25.25 -11.63
CA LEU A 227 6.23 26.00 -12.84
C LEU A 227 7.43 26.09 -13.79
N ALA A 228 8.62 26.44 -13.30
CA ALA A 228 9.83 26.52 -14.12
C ALA A 228 10.14 25.17 -14.78
N ALA A 229 10.04 24.06 -14.03
CA ALA A 229 10.18 22.70 -14.55
C ALA A 229 9.16 22.33 -15.65
N LEU A 230 8.01 23.02 -15.68
CA LEU A 230 6.94 22.83 -16.65
C LEU A 230 6.92 23.92 -17.74
N ASN A 231 8.05 24.61 -17.95
CA ASN A 231 8.20 25.72 -18.90
C ASN A 231 7.19 26.84 -18.65
N HIS A 232 6.96 27.17 -17.38
CA HIS A 232 6.02 28.19 -16.90
C HIS A 232 4.56 27.95 -17.34
N SER A 233 4.18 26.71 -17.61
CA SER A 233 2.81 26.37 -18.01
C SER A 233 1.93 26.03 -16.82
N GLU A 234 1.04 26.95 -16.45
CA GLU A 234 0.02 26.73 -15.41
C GLU A 234 -0.89 25.54 -15.75
N LYS A 235 -1.26 25.40 -17.02
CA LYS A 235 -2.09 24.29 -17.49
C LYS A 235 -1.47 22.94 -17.14
N LYS A 236 -0.15 22.77 -17.36
CA LYS A 236 0.55 21.53 -17.03
C LYS A 236 0.59 21.28 -15.53
N LEU A 237 0.77 22.33 -14.73
CA LEU A 237 0.79 22.22 -13.28
C LEU A 237 -0.60 21.85 -12.73
N VAL A 238 -1.67 22.45 -13.26
CA VAL A 238 -3.04 22.10 -12.91
C VAL A 238 -3.34 20.64 -13.25
N ASP A 239 -3.01 20.18 -14.46
CA ASP A 239 -3.20 18.77 -14.84
C ASP A 239 -2.38 17.81 -13.94
N PHE A 240 -1.17 18.20 -13.54
CA PHE A 240 -0.35 17.46 -12.58
C PHE A 240 -1.03 17.36 -11.21
N VAL A 241 -1.55 18.47 -10.67
CA VAL A 241 -2.28 18.49 -9.39
C VAL A 241 -3.54 17.62 -9.46
N TRP A 242 -4.31 17.68 -10.55
CA TRP A 242 -5.44 16.78 -10.78
C TRP A 242 -5.02 15.31 -10.73
N THR A 243 -3.86 15.00 -11.32
CA THR A 243 -3.32 13.64 -11.36
C THR A 243 -2.96 13.13 -9.98
N ILE A 244 -2.12 13.84 -9.21
CA ILE A 244 -1.74 13.39 -7.86
C ILE A 244 -2.92 13.37 -6.89
N GLY A 245 -3.91 14.25 -7.06
CA GLY A 245 -5.16 14.22 -6.29
C GLY A 245 -6.01 12.99 -6.59
N LEU A 246 -6.16 12.64 -7.88
CA LEU A 246 -6.82 11.41 -8.30
C LEU A 246 -6.12 10.18 -7.71
N TYR A 247 -4.79 10.06 -7.81
CA TYR A 247 -4.09 8.88 -7.31
C TYR A 247 -4.08 8.82 -5.77
N SER A 248 -4.15 9.96 -5.07
CA SER A 248 -4.42 9.95 -3.63
C SER A 248 -5.78 9.31 -3.30
N GLN A 249 -6.81 9.63 -4.09
CA GLN A 249 -8.14 9.02 -3.96
C GLN A 249 -8.14 7.52 -4.32
N ILE A 250 -7.37 7.11 -5.34
CA ILE A 250 -7.21 5.70 -5.72
C ILE A 250 -6.49 4.93 -4.63
N ALA A 251 -5.41 5.47 -4.05
CA ALA A 251 -4.70 4.89 -2.92
C ALA A 251 -5.62 4.69 -1.71
N PHE A 252 -6.53 5.64 -1.42
CA PHE A 252 -7.54 5.46 -0.38
C PHE A 252 -8.44 4.27 -0.65
N ILE A 253 -8.95 4.11 -1.87
CA ILE A 253 -9.83 2.99 -2.23
C ILE A 253 -9.06 1.66 -2.08
N LEU A 254 -7.86 1.58 -2.66
CA LEU A 254 -7.03 0.38 -2.65
C LEU A 254 -6.70 -0.07 -1.21
N ASN A 255 -6.27 0.87 -0.38
CA ASN A 255 -5.87 0.58 1.00
C ASN A 255 -7.08 0.31 1.90
N ALA A 256 -8.16 1.10 1.78
CA ALA A 256 -9.33 0.97 2.64
C ALA A 256 -10.01 -0.40 2.46
N PHE A 257 -10.02 -0.92 1.23
CA PHE A 257 -10.62 -2.22 0.91
C PHE A 257 -9.60 -3.36 0.83
N ASN A 258 -8.33 -3.10 1.15
CA ASN A 258 -7.24 -4.08 1.11
C ASN A 258 -7.20 -4.87 -0.21
N VAL A 259 -7.18 -4.13 -1.33
CA VAL A 259 -7.21 -4.71 -2.67
C VAL A 259 -5.91 -5.49 -2.93
N PRO A 260 -5.98 -6.79 -3.24
CA PRO A 260 -4.80 -7.61 -3.39
C PRO A 260 -4.09 -7.37 -4.73
N LEU A 261 -2.80 -7.65 -4.74
CA LEU A 261 -2.03 -7.77 -5.97
C LEU A 261 -2.50 -9.00 -6.78
N PRO A 262 -2.26 -9.03 -8.11
CA PRO A 262 -2.36 -10.27 -8.88
C PRO A 262 -1.50 -11.37 -8.24
N LYS A 263 -1.95 -12.64 -8.28
CA LYS A 263 -1.31 -13.77 -7.57
C LYS A 263 0.21 -13.91 -7.79
N ASP A 264 0.68 -13.58 -8.99
CA ASP A 264 2.09 -13.72 -9.38
C ASP A 264 2.83 -12.37 -9.45
N ALA A 265 2.22 -11.30 -8.95
CA ALA A 265 2.86 -9.99 -8.93
C ALA A 265 3.91 -9.93 -7.81
N PRO A 266 5.10 -9.37 -8.07
CA PRO A 266 6.07 -9.11 -7.02
C PRO A 266 5.44 -8.14 -6.01
N ASN A 267 5.58 -8.45 -4.71
CA ASN A 267 5.07 -7.61 -3.64
C ASN A 267 6.03 -6.42 -3.41
N PRO A 268 5.59 -5.17 -3.64
CA PRO A 268 6.41 -3.99 -3.37
C PRO A 268 6.77 -3.81 -1.88
N SER A 269 6.10 -4.55 -0.99
CA SER A 269 6.39 -4.66 0.44
C SER A 269 6.23 -3.36 1.23
N PHE A 270 5.20 -2.56 0.93
CA PHE A 270 4.82 -1.41 1.77
C PHE A 270 3.88 -1.78 2.93
N LEU A 271 3.32 -2.99 2.92
CA LEU A 271 2.62 -3.64 4.04
C LEU A 271 3.46 -4.83 4.54
N PRO A 272 3.40 -5.21 5.83
CA PRO A 272 4.03 -6.45 6.29
C PRO A 272 3.33 -7.64 5.63
N ASN A 273 4.04 -8.31 4.73
CA ASN A 273 3.81 -9.61 4.10
C ASN A 273 2.35 -10.11 3.99
N SER A 274 1.91 -10.25 2.73
CA SER A 274 0.97 -11.30 2.31
C SER A 274 1.44 -12.68 2.74
#